data_AF-A0A132PDV5-F1
#
_entry.id   AF-A0A132PDV5-F1
#
_cell.length_a   1.000
_cell.length_b   1.000
_cell.length_c   1.000
_cell.angle_alpha   90.00
_cell.angle_beta   90.00
_cell.angle_gamma   90.00
#
_symmetry.space_group_name_H-M   'P 1'
#
loop_
_entity.id
_entity.type
_entity.pdbx_description
1 polymer ?
#
loop_
_entity_poly.entity_id
_entity_poly.type
_entity_poly.pdbx_seq_one_letter_code
_entity_poly.pdbx_strand_id
1 'polypeptide(L)'
;MPTKRWFSQQLWTRVPSPVRHNPGEFRIYAADDDILDVDTGDTHTAAHDVWWRDHLADIDAEAAITRAIAAIRSAEDDLDEAVLRARRAQLSWAKIAAAAGMSPQSAHERWAKRASEHS
;
A
#
# COMPACT_ATOMS: atom_id res chain seq x y z
N MET A 1 -10.64 -18.40 23.20
CA MET A 1 -11.66 -18.32 22.14
C MET A 1 -12.22 -19.70 21.91
N PRO A 2 -13.53 -19.97 22.06
CA PRO A 2 -14.08 -21.28 21.71
C PRO A 2 -14.04 -21.43 20.18
N THR A 3 -13.18 -22.32 19.69
CA THR A 3 -13.12 -22.73 18.29
C THR A 3 -14.25 -23.70 18.00
N LYS A 4 -15.42 -23.15 17.64
CA LYS A 4 -16.50 -23.96 17.05
C LYS A 4 -16.04 -24.41 15.67
N ARG A 5 -15.36 -25.55 15.59
CA ARG A 5 -15.12 -26.23 14.30
C ARG A 5 -16.40 -26.96 13.92
N TRP A 6 -17.01 -26.50 12.84
CA TRP A 6 -18.13 -27.21 12.25
C TRP A 6 -17.58 -28.25 11.29
N PHE A 7 -17.89 -29.51 11.56
CA PHE A 7 -17.69 -30.61 10.62
C PHE A 7 -19.07 -31.08 10.19
N SER A 8 -19.32 -31.11 8.89
CA SER A 8 -20.52 -31.78 8.39
C SER A 8 -20.44 -33.25 8.74
N GLN A 9 -21.53 -33.82 9.27
CA GLN A 9 -21.63 -35.27 9.45
C GLN A 9 -21.78 -36.00 8.09
N GLN A 10 -22.11 -35.26 7.04
CA GLN A 10 -22.33 -35.77 5.69
C GLN A 10 -21.43 -35.03 4.68
N LEU A 11 -20.73 -35.79 3.84
CA LEU A 11 -19.90 -35.23 2.79
C LEU A 11 -20.77 -34.79 1.61
N TRP A 12 -20.44 -33.61 1.07
CA TRP A 12 -21.03 -33.08 -0.14
C TRP A 12 -20.25 -33.57 -1.36
N THR A 13 -20.96 -33.91 -2.43
CA THR A 13 -20.38 -34.38 -3.68
C THR A 13 -20.61 -33.36 -4.79
N ARG A 14 -19.53 -32.94 -5.46
CA ARG A 14 -19.65 -32.15 -6.70
C ARG A 14 -20.10 -33.06 -7.84
N VAL A 15 -21.11 -32.65 -8.59
CA VAL A 15 -21.60 -33.38 -9.76
C VAL A 15 -21.25 -32.65 -11.06
N PRO A 16 -21.06 -33.37 -12.18
CA PRO A 16 -20.54 -32.78 -13.42
C PRO A 16 -21.59 -32.04 -14.26
N SER A 17 -22.87 -32.02 -13.87
CA SER A 17 -23.91 -31.34 -14.64
C SER A 17 -25.04 -30.76 -13.77
N PRO A 18 -25.71 -29.68 -14.22
CA PRO A 18 -26.83 -29.07 -13.48
C PRO A 18 -27.98 -30.03 -13.23
N VAL A 19 -28.21 -30.97 -14.15
CA VAL A 19 -29.29 -31.97 -14.07
C VAL A 19 -29.13 -32.90 -12.86
N ARG A 20 -27.90 -33.09 -12.38
CA ARG A 20 -27.59 -33.92 -11.21
C ARG A 20 -27.55 -33.12 -9.91
N HIS A 21 -27.80 -31.82 -9.95
CA HIS A 21 -27.82 -30.94 -8.79
C HIS A 21 -29.00 -31.34 -7.89
N ASN A 22 -28.71 -31.78 -6.67
CA ASN A 22 -29.72 -32.15 -5.69
C ASN A 22 -29.17 -31.93 -4.27
N PRO A 23 -29.43 -30.76 -3.65
CA PRO A 23 -28.96 -30.46 -2.31
C PRO A 23 -29.56 -31.38 -1.25
N GLY A 24 -30.75 -31.94 -1.48
CA GLY A 24 -31.38 -32.93 -0.58
C GLY A 24 -30.62 -34.25 -0.51
N GLU A 25 -29.77 -34.54 -1.49
CA GLU A 25 -28.86 -35.69 -1.53
C GLU A 25 -27.39 -35.28 -1.39
N PHE A 26 -27.12 -34.05 -0.92
CA PHE A 26 -25.76 -33.51 -0.75
C PHE A 26 -24.97 -33.46 -2.07
N ARG A 27 -25.64 -33.19 -3.18
CA ARG A 27 -25.05 -33.07 -4.53
C ARG A 27 -25.19 -31.64 -5.03
N ILE A 28 -24.06 -30.99 -5.34
CA ILE A 28 -24.03 -29.64 -5.91
C ILE A 28 -23.34 -29.67 -7.27
N TYR A 29 -24.00 -29.10 -8.27
CA TYR A 29 -23.33 -28.67 -9.50
C TYR A 29 -22.67 -27.31 -9.29
N ALA A 30 -21.41 -27.19 -9.69
CA ALA A 30 -20.64 -25.95 -9.79
C ALA A 30 -19.88 -26.01 -11.12
N ALA A 31 -19.96 -24.96 -11.96
CA ALA A 31 -19.26 -24.94 -13.24
C ALA A 31 -17.75 -24.88 -13.02
N ASP A 32 -16.95 -25.33 -13.98
CA ASP A 32 -15.48 -25.27 -13.85
C ASP A 32 -14.97 -23.82 -13.76
N ASP A 33 -15.66 -22.86 -14.41
CA ASP A 33 -15.37 -21.42 -14.31
C ASP A 33 -15.70 -20.83 -12.92
N ASP A 34 -16.51 -21.53 -12.12
CA ASP A 34 -16.84 -21.15 -10.73
C ASP A 34 -15.82 -21.73 -9.72
N ILE A 35 -14.79 -22.45 -10.20
CA ILE A 35 -13.78 -23.12 -9.39
C ILE A 35 -12.44 -22.40 -9.55
N LEU A 36 -11.86 -21.99 -8.44
CA LEU A 36 -10.44 -21.67 -8.35
C LEU A 36 -9.72 -22.89 -7.78
N ASP A 37 -8.94 -23.57 -8.60
CA ASP A 37 -8.03 -24.62 -8.14
C ASP A 37 -6.92 -23.97 -7.32
N VAL A 38 -7.12 -23.94 -6.01
CA VAL A 38 -6.08 -23.47 -5.08
C VAL A 38 -5.14 -24.64 -4.81
N ASP A 39 -4.05 -24.70 -5.57
CA ASP A 39 -3.01 -25.67 -5.35
C ASP A 39 -2.35 -25.43 -3.98
N THR A 40 -2.53 -26.40 -3.08
CA THR A 40 -1.98 -26.57 -1.72
C THR A 40 -1.19 -25.42 -1.07
N GLY A 41 -1.81 -24.24 -1.01
CA GLY A 41 -1.34 -23.04 -0.30
C GLY A 41 -2.55 -22.22 0.10
N ASP A 42 -2.51 -21.59 1.28
CA ASP A 42 -3.64 -20.99 1.99
C ASP A 42 -4.72 -20.38 1.08
N THR A 43 -5.83 -21.12 0.94
CA THR A 43 -7.03 -20.78 0.14
C THR A 43 -7.58 -19.42 0.53
N HIS A 44 -7.37 -19.01 1.77
CA HIS A 44 -7.80 -17.71 2.26
C HIS A 44 -6.97 -16.57 1.66
N THR A 45 -5.65 -16.73 1.57
CA THR A 45 -4.75 -15.74 0.96
C THR A 45 -5.02 -15.60 -0.53
N ALA A 46 -5.16 -16.71 -1.27
CA ALA A 46 -5.44 -16.64 -2.70
C ALA A 46 -6.80 -15.98 -3.02
N ALA A 47 -7.85 -16.31 -2.27
CA ALA A 47 -9.17 -15.69 -2.42
C ALA A 47 -9.16 -14.21 -2.00
N HIS A 48 -8.43 -13.88 -0.93
CA HIS A 48 -8.24 -12.49 -0.49
C HIS A 48 -7.54 -11.67 -1.58
N ASP A 49 -6.45 -12.16 -2.16
CA ASP A 49 -5.65 -11.42 -3.15
C ASP A 49 -6.43 -11.15 -4.43
N VAL A 50 -7.22 -12.12 -4.90
CA VAL A 50 -8.12 -11.93 -6.06
C VAL A 50 -9.18 -10.88 -5.75
N TRP A 51 -9.87 -11.00 -4.62
CA TRP A 51 -10.91 -10.04 -4.24
C TRP A 51 -10.34 -8.63 -4.03
N TRP A 52 -9.19 -8.53 -3.35
CA TRP A 52 -8.48 -7.28 -3.10
C TRP A 52 -8.06 -6.60 -4.40
N ARG A 53 -7.43 -7.36 -5.31
CA ARG A 53 -7.01 -6.84 -6.60
C ARG A 53 -8.20 -6.32 -7.41
N ASP A 54 -9.29 -7.08 -7.44
CA ASP A 54 -10.44 -6.77 -8.30
C ASP A 54 -11.31 -5.62 -7.75
N HIS A 55 -11.22 -5.33 -6.43
CA HIS A 55 -12.15 -4.39 -5.78
C HIS A 55 -11.49 -3.23 -5.02
N LEU A 56 -10.22 -3.34 -4.63
CA LEU A 56 -9.55 -2.38 -3.76
C LEU A 56 -8.20 -1.87 -4.29
N ALA A 57 -7.65 -2.47 -5.36
CA ALA A 57 -6.35 -2.08 -5.91
C ALA A 57 -6.26 -0.60 -6.31
N ASP A 58 -7.33 -0.03 -6.89
CA ASP A 58 -7.33 1.37 -7.33
C ASP A 58 -7.33 2.35 -6.13
N ILE A 59 -8.10 2.03 -5.09
CA ILE A 59 -8.13 2.81 -3.85
C ILE A 59 -6.76 2.76 -3.16
N ASP A 60 -6.13 1.60 -3.17
CA ASP A 60 -4.77 1.42 -2.65
C ASP A 60 -3.72 2.21 -3.44
N ALA A 61 -3.85 2.26 -4.76
CA ALA A 61 -2.95 3.02 -5.62
C ALA A 61 -3.05 4.52 -5.35
N GLU A 62 -4.27 5.07 -5.27
CA GLU A 62 -4.50 6.48 -4.92
C GLU A 62 -4.00 6.80 -3.51
N ALA A 63 -4.25 5.89 -2.56
CA ALA A 63 -3.76 6.04 -1.19
C ALA A 63 -2.24 5.99 -1.13
N ALA A 64 -1.59 5.13 -1.91
CA ALA A 64 -0.13 5.04 -2.01
C ALA A 64 0.49 6.33 -2.59
N ILE A 65 -0.10 6.89 -3.65
CA ILE A 65 0.31 8.17 -4.22
C ILE A 65 0.16 9.28 -3.19
N THR A 66 -0.98 9.34 -2.49
CA THR A 66 -1.24 10.34 -1.46
C THR A 66 -0.22 10.26 -0.32
N ARG A 67 0.10 9.05 0.15
CA ARG A 67 1.15 8.82 1.15
C ARG A 67 2.53 9.26 0.66
N ALA A 68 2.88 8.95 -0.59
CA ALA A 68 4.15 9.36 -1.17
C ALA A 68 4.28 10.89 -1.26
N ILE A 69 3.23 11.58 -1.69
CA ILE A 69 3.19 13.06 -1.73
C ILE A 69 3.34 13.65 -0.32
N ALA A 70 2.65 13.09 0.67
CA ALA A 70 2.78 13.53 2.06
C ALA A 70 4.22 13.34 2.59
N ALA A 71 4.85 12.21 2.27
CA ALA A 71 6.25 11.95 2.65
C ALA A 71 7.23 12.93 1.98
N ILE A 72 7.02 13.26 0.70
CA ILE A 72 7.82 14.27 -0.01
C ILE A 72 7.72 15.62 0.69
N ARG A 73 6.50 16.09 0.99
CA ARG A 73 6.28 17.38 1.68
C ARG A 73 6.94 17.42 3.05
N SER A 74 6.80 16.36 3.84
CA SER A 74 7.47 16.25 5.14
C SER A 74 8.99 16.31 5.01
N ALA A 75 9.56 15.64 3.99
CA ALA A 75 11.00 15.68 3.75
C ALA A 75 11.48 17.06 3.26
N GLU A 76 10.66 17.79 2.50
CA GLU A 76 10.94 19.17 2.10
C GLU A 76 10.95 20.11 3.31
N ASP A 77 10.00 19.96 4.24
CA ASP A 77 9.95 20.73 5.49
C ASP A 77 11.17 20.43 6.38
N ASP A 78 11.55 19.15 6.51
CA ASP A 78 12.73 18.73 7.25
C ASP A 78 14.03 19.30 6.65
N LEU A 79 14.12 19.34 5.31
CA LEU A 79 15.24 19.95 4.59
C LEU A 79 15.32 21.45 4.87
N ASP A 80 14.19 22.16 4.79
CA ASP A 80 14.13 23.59 5.06
C ASP A 80 14.60 23.88 6.50
N GLU A 81 14.13 23.13 7.50
CA GLU A 81 14.57 23.30 8.90
C GLU A 81 16.06 22.94 9.09
N ALA A 82 16.57 21.91 8.40
CA ALA A 82 18.00 21.58 8.42
C ALA A 82 18.85 22.74 7.87
N VAL A 83 18.40 23.40 6.79
CA VAL A 83 19.07 24.58 6.23
C VAL A 83 19.04 25.76 7.19
N LEU A 84 17.90 26.02 7.84
CA LEU A 84 17.80 27.08 8.84
C LEU A 84 18.74 26.83 10.02
N ARG A 85 18.82 25.59 10.52
CA ARG A 85 19.80 25.20 11.55
C ARG A 85 21.24 25.42 11.09
N ALA A 86 21.59 25.04 9.86
CA ALA A 86 22.92 25.26 9.31
C ALA A 86 23.26 26.75 9.19
N ARG A 87 22.29 27.59 8.79
CA ARG A 87 22.46 29.05 8.74
C ARG A 87 22.65 29.67 10.11
N ARG A 88 21.90 29.23 11.13
CA ARG A 88 22.10 29.66 12.53
C ARG A 88 23.50 29.29 13.05
N ALA A 89 24.02 28.14 12.63
CA ALA A 89 25.40 27.73 12.86
C ALA A 89 26.44 28.44 11.97
N GLN A 90 26.06 29.51 11.26
CA GLN A 90 26.92 30.34 10.42
C GLN A 90 27.59 29.61 9.24
N LEU A 91 27.04 28.47 8.78
CA LEU A 91 27.54 27.81 7.57
C LEU A 91 27.27 28.67 6.33
N SER A 92 28.26 28.80 5.44
CA SER A 92 28.12 29.57 4.20
C SER A 92 27.12 28.92 3.24
N TRP A 93 26.48 29.74 2.40
CA TRP A 93 25.59 29.25 1.34
C TRP A 93 26.28 28.26 0.40
N ALA A 94 27.58 28.42 0.15
CA ALA A 94 28.35 27.46 -0.64
C ALA A 94 28.41 26.06 0.00
N LYS A 95 28.61 25.97 1.33
CA LYS A 95 28.61 24.68 2.03
C LYS A 95 27.23 24.05 2.06
N ILE A 96 26.19 24.85 2.29
CA ILE A 96 24.80 24.39 2.30
C ILE A 96 24.40 23.88 0.91
N ALA A 97 24.73 24.62 -0.15
CA ALA A 97 24.43 24.23 -1.52
C ALA A 97 25.16 22.95 -1.94
N ALA A 98 26.42 22.80 -1.54
CA ALA A 98 27.18 21.56 -1.77
C ALA A 98 26.52 20.36 -1.08
N ALA A 99 26.06 20.50 0.17
CA ALA A 99 25.34 19.45 0.88
C ALA A 99 23.97 19.13 0.23
N ALA A 100 23.30 20.13 -0.33
CA ALA A 100 22.02 19.98 -1.01
C ALA A 100 22.14 19.58 -2.49
N GLY A 101 23.36 19.41 -3.02
CA GLY A 101 23.59 19.01 -4.42
C GLY A 101 23.18 20.06 -5.45
N MET A 102 23.22 21.36 -5.12
CA MET A 102 22.81 22.45 -6.01
C MET A 102 23.81 23.61 -6.04
N SER A 103 23.54 24.60 -6.89
CA SER A 103 24.40 25.79 -6.96
C SER A 103 24.23 26.70 -5.73
N PRO A 104 25.28 27.43 -5.30
CA PRO A 104 25.17 28.40 -4.20
C PRO A 104 24.11 29.47 -4.42
N GLN A 105 23.93 29.93 -5.66
CA GLN A 105 22.91 30.92 -6.01
C GLN A 105 21.51 30.33 -5.83
N SER A 106 21.26 29.11 -6.33
CA SER A 106 19.96 28.44 -6.18
C SER A 106 19.60 28.20 -4.71
N ALA A 107 20.57 27.80 -3.87
CA ALA A 107 20.37 27.65 -2.44
C ALA A 107 20.03 28.98 -1.77
N HIS A 108 20.74 30.05 -2.13
CA HIS A 108 20.48 31.38 -1.60
C HIS A 108 19.07 31.87 -1.99
N GLU A 109 18.72 31.83 -3.27
CA GLU A 109 17.40 32.26 -3.75
C GLU A 109 16.25 31.48 -3.07
N ARG A 110 16.43 30.17 -2.85
CA ARG A 110 15.42 29.32 -2.22
C ARG A 110 15.22 29.63 -0.73
N TRP A 111 16.30 29.81 0.04
CA TRP A 111 16.24 29.82 1.51
C TRP A 111 16.58 31.14 2.19
N ALA A 112 17.18 32.12 1.49
CA ALA A 112 17.65 33.36 2.12
C ALA A 112 16.54 34.15 2.82
N LYS A 113 15.36 34.25 2.19
CA LYS A 113 14.21 34.94 2.78
C LYS A 113 13.79 34.29 4.10
N ARG A 114 13.55 32.98 4.10
CA ARG A 114 13.18 32.22 5.31
C ARG A 114 14.24 32.33 6.40
N ALA A 115 15.52 32.24 6.01
CA ALA A 115 16.63 32.38 6.94
C ALA A 115 16.66 33.76 7.61
N SER A 116 16.37 34.84 6.87
CA SER A 116 16.31 36.20 7.43
C SER A 116 15.14 36.43 8.39
N GLU A 117 14.04 35.68 8.23
CA GLU A 117 12.89 35.75 9.13
C GLU A 117 13.10 34.99 10.45
N HIS A 118 14.07 34.06 10.49
CA HIS A 118 14.36 33.16 11.62
C HIS A 118 15.78 33.34 12.20
N SER A 119 16.47 34.44 11.89
CA SER A 119 17.78 34.81 12.48
C SER A 119 17.63 35.88 13.54
#